data_AF-A0A7G9W5W9-F1
#
_entry.id   AF-A0A7G9W5W9-F1
#
_cell.length_a   1.000
_cell.length_b   1.000
_cell.length_c   1.000
_cell.angle_alpha   90.00
_cell.angle_beta   90.00
_cell.angle_gamma   90.00
#
_symmetry.space_group_name_H-M   'P 1'
#
loop_
_entity.id
_entity.type
_entity.pdbx_description
1 polymer ?
#
loop_
_entity_poly.entity_id
_entity_poly.type
_entity_poly.pdbx_seq_one_letter_code
_entity_poly.pdbx_strand_id
1 'polypeptide(L)'
;MAGFPKYESAASKKAKAQKALDKARKGNPDIEPVIIEGRNIANTWWGKAWNSNLESYADYSNRIGRGKSYVRNNTVLDLKISKGKVYAKVQGSRSRPYSVDVSIDPLETTKWGKIIELCNNKIESLEQLLHGEFPVELEALFKEKQYGIFPAPREIHFDCSCPDWAYMCKHVAAVLYSIGARLDKNPMLFFELRDLDGQELVKKTMEAKIDIMLVNVGKKSEREVAEDDIVGLFGL
;
A
#
# COMPACT_ATOMS: atom_id res chain seq x y z
N MET A 1 30.11 -27.51 -16.82
CA MET A 1 29.79 -27.60 -15.38
C MET A 1 29.25 -26.26 -14.91
N ALA A 2 27.93 -26.12 -14.76
CA ALA A 2 27.35 -24.93 -14.13
C ALA A 2 27.53 -25.05 -12.61
N GLY A 3 28.55 -24.39 -12.07
CA GLY A 3 28.80 -24.37 -10.62
C GLY A 3 27.60 -23.77 -9.88
N PHE A 4 27.20 -24.39 -8.77
CA PHE A 4 26.19 -23.82 -7.89
C PHE A 4 26.63 -22.39 -7.48
N PRO A 5 25.74 -21.39 -7.55
CA PRO A 5 26.11 -20.02 -7.22
C PRO A 5 26.58 -19.95 -5.77
N LYS A 6 27.75 -19.31 -5.54
CA LYS A 6 28.31 -19.12 -4.19
C LYS A 6 27.28 -18.47 -3.28
N TYR A 7 27.13 -19.02 -2.07
CA TYR A 7 26.27 -18.45 -1.05
C TYR A 7 26.73 -17.01 -0.72
N GLU A 8 25.79 -16.07 -0.77
CA GLU A 8 26.03 -14.66 -0.45
C GLU A 8 25.30 -14.31 0.86
N SER A 9 26.07 -13.86 1.86
CA SER A 9 25.54 -13.48 3.17
C SER A 9 24.63 -12.24 3.10
N ALA A 10 23.75 -12.07 4.09
CA ALA A 10 22.89 -10.89 4.18
C ALA A 10 23.71 -9.58 4.26
N ALA A 11 24.80 -9.58 5.04
CA ALA A 11 25.71 -8.45 5.15
C ALA A 11 26.35 -8.09 3.81
N SER A 12 26.80 -9.08 3.04
CA SER A 12 27.35 -8.85 1.69
C SER A 12 26.31 -8.23 0.76
N LYS A 13 25.08 -8.77 0.75
CA LYS A 13 23.97 -8.24 -0.07
C LYS A 13 23.67 -6.78 0.27
N LYS A 14 23.56 -6.47 1.57
CA LYS A 14 23.26 -5.12 2.05
C LYS A 14 24.39 -4.14 1.71
N ALA A 15 25.65 -4.52 1.90
CA ALA A 15 26.80 -3.69 1.53
C ALA A 15 26.85 -3.43 0.02
N LYS A 16 26.55 -4.45 -0.80
CA LYS A 16 26.47 -4.29 -2.25
C LYS A 16 25.32 -3.38 -2.66
N ALA A 17 24.14 -3.56 -2.07
CA ALA A 17 22.98 -2.71 -2.30
C ALA A 17 23.27 -1.25 -1.93
N GLN A 18 23.94 -1.01 -0.79
CA GLN A 18 24.34 0.33 -0.39
C GLN A 18 25.28 0.98 -1.40
N LYS A 19 26.34 0.29 -1.83
CA LYS A 19 27.25 0.80 -2.86
C LYS A 19 26.52 1.10 -4.18
N ALA A 20 25.59 0.24 -4.58
CA ALA A 20 24.79 0.44 -5.78
C ALA A 20 23.83 1.65 -5.63
N LEU A 21 23.24 1.82 -4.45
CA LEU A 21 22.39 2.96 -4.12
C LEU A 21 23.18 4.27 -4.16
N ASP A 22 24.35 4.32 -3.53
CA ASP A 22 25.20 5.51 -3.53
C ASP A 22 25.62 5.91 -4.95
N LYS A 23 25.91 4.92 -5.80
CA LYS A 23 26.19 5.14 -7.22
C LYS A 23 24.94 5.62 -7.97
N ALA A 24 23.77 5.04 -7.71
CA ALA A 24 22.53 5.44 -8.34
C ALA A 24 22.14 6.88 -7.99
N ARG A 25 22.27 7.28 -6.72
CA ARG A 25 22.00 8.66 -6.25
C ARG A 25 22.86 9.70 -6.94
N LYS A 26 24.12 9.38 -7.24
CA LYS A 26 25.01 10.27 -8.00
C LYS A 26 24.56 10.48 -9.45
N GLY A 27 23.94 9.47 -10.07
CA GLY A 27 23.46 9.54 -11.44
C GLY A 27 22.02 10.08 -11.58
N ASN A 28 21.20 9.89 -10.55
CA ASN A 28 19.84 10.39 -10.47
C ASN A 28 19.49 10.68 -8.99
N PRO A 29 19.40 11.95 -8.58
CA PRO A 29 19.06 12.30 -7.20
C PRO A 29 17.60 11.96 -6.85
N ASP A 30 16.71 11.85 -7.83
CA ASP A 30 15.26 11.64 -7.64
C ASP A 30 14.86 10.16 -7.52
N ILE A 31 15.80 9.30 -7.11
CA ILE A 31 15.48 7.90 -6.84
C ILE A 31 14.78 7.75 -5.49
N GLU A 32 13.85 6.82 -5.42
CA GLU A 32 13.03 6.59 -4.24
C GLU A 32 13.31 5.17 -3.68
N PRO A 33 14.42 4.97 -2.96
CA PRO A 33 14.76 3.66 -2.44
C PRO A 33 13.77 3.19 -1.38
N VAL A 34 13.61 1.87 -1.27
CA VAL A 34 12.88 1.25 -0.17
C VAL A 34 13.87 0.72 0.85
N ILE A 35 13.96 1.44 1.97
CA ILE A 35 14.82 1.14 3.11
C ILE A 35 13.95 0.55 4.21
N ILE A 36 14.24 -0.69 4.61
CA ILE A 36 13.58 -1.34 5.73
C ILE A 36 14.41 -1.15 6.98
N GLU A 37 13.77 -0.58 8.00
CA GLU A 37 14.31 -0.47 9.35
C GLU A 37 13.69 -1.57 10.22
N GLY A 38 14.53 -2.33 10.93
CA GLY A 38 14.07 -3.43 11.77
C GLY A 38 13.68 -4.71 11.02
N ARG A 39 12.77 -5.49 11.63
CA ARG A 39 12.43 -6.86 11.21
C ARG A 39 11.24 -6.92 10.24
N ASN A 40 10.32 -5.97 10.37
CA ASN A 40 9.06 -5.95 9.63
C ASN A 40 9.22 -5.19 8.31
N ILE A 41 8.62 -5.69 7.24
CA ILE A 41 8.63 -5.01 5.93
C ILE A 41 7.57 -3.92 5.91
N ALA A 42 6.42 -4.16 6.54
CA ALA A 42 5.35 -3.20 6.73
C ALA A 42 4.91 -3.20 8.21
N ASN A 43 4.54 -2.04 8.72
CA ASN A 43 4.25 -1.75 10.11
C ASN A 43 2.78 -1.34 10.31
N THR A 44 2.18 -0.64 9.35
CA THR A 44 0.78 -0.23 9.42
C THR A 44 -0.14 -1.41 9.12
N TRP A 45 -1.42 -1.33 9.51
CA TRP A 45 -2.36 -2.41 9.24
C TRP A 45 -2.55 -2.59 7.73
N TRP A 46 -2.57 -1.52 6.94
CA TRP A 46 -2.80 -1.58 5.49
C TRP A 46 -1.60 -2.14 4.72
N GLY A 47 -0.37 -1.76 5.09
CA GLY A 47 0.85 -2.33 4.49
C GLY A 47 1.00 -3.82 4.83
N LYS A 48 0.63 -4.21 6.05
CA LYS A 48 0.54 -5.63 6.44
C LYS A 48 -0.53 -6.37 5.66
N ALA A 49 -1.72 -5.78 5.51
CA ALA A 49 -2.83 -6.37 4.78
C ALA A 49 -2.50 -6.59 3.29
N TRP A 50 -1.78 -5.65 2.65
CA TRP A 50 -1.23 -5.84 1.31
C TRP A 50 -0.31 -7.07 1.23
N ASN A 51 0.64 -7.17 2.16
CA ASN A 51 1.56 -8.31 2.22
C ASN A 51 0.82 -9.63 2.46
N SER A 52 -0.19 -9.64 3.33
CA SER A 52 -1.04 -10.81 3.59
C SER A 52 -1.87 -11.20 2.37
N ASN A 53 -2.37 -10.23 1.60
CA ASN A 53 -3.07 -10.49 0.35
C ASN A 53 -2.17 -11.24 -0.66
N LEU A 54 -0.95 -10.75 -0.87
CA LEU A 54 0.05 -11.43 -1.72
C LEU A 54 0.39 -12.85 -1.22
N GLU A 55 0.43 -13.04 0.10
CA GLU A 55 0.72 -14.34 0.73
C GLU A 55 -0.42 -15.35 0.60
N SER A 56 -1.65 -14.88 0.41
CA SER A 56 -2.81 -15.73 0.20
C SER A 56 -2.81 -16.45 -1.15
N TYR A 57 -1.93 -16.04 -2.07
CA TYR A 57 -1.86 -16.57 -3.42
C TYR A 57 -0.94 -17.79 -3.48
N ALA A 58 -1.54 -18.95 -3.81
CA ALA A 58 -0.84 -20.24 -3.83
C ALA A 58 0.42 -20.21 -4.70
N ASP A 59 0.34 -19.57 -5.87
CA ASP A 59 1.45 -19.45 -6.82
C ASP A 59 2.64 -18.63 -6.29
N TYR A 60 2.41 -17.80 -5.26
CA TYR A 60 3.42 -16.89 -4.72
C TYR A 60 4.17 -17.51 -3.54
N SER A 61 3.53 -18.41 -2.79
CA SER A 61 4.04 -19.05 -1.57
C SER A 61 5.54 -19.45 -1.62
N ASN A 62 5.94 -20.16 -2.68
CA ASN A 62 7.30 -20.70 -2.85
C ASN A 62 8.37 -19.65 -3.22
N ARG A 63 7.96 -18.40 -3.50
CA ARG A 63 8.84 -17.32 -3.99
C ARG A 63 8.99 -16.17 -3.00
N ILE A 64 8.13 -16.13 -2.00
CA ILE A 64 8.04 -15.09 -0.97
C ILE A 64 9.30 -14.96 -0.11
N GLY A 65 9.85 -16.08 0.38
CA GLY A 65 10.97 -16.03 1.33
C GLY A 65 12.20 -15.31 0.78
N ARG A 66 12.53 -15.54 -0.49
CA ARG A 66 13.65 -14.87 -1.18
C ARG A 66 13.35 -13.41 -1.46
N GLY A 67 12.13 -13.07 -1.89
CA GLY A 67 11.70 -11.67 -2.07
C GLY A 67 11.81 -10.86 -0.78
N LYS A 68 11.23 -11.36 0.32
CA LYS A 68 11.32 -10.73 1.65
C LYS A 68 12.77 -10.52 2.10
N SER A 69 13.65 -11.49 1.85
CA SER A 69 15.08 -11.36 2.16
C SER A 69 15.74 -10.23 1.37
N TYR A 70 15.38 -10.05 0.09
CA TYR A 70 15.91 -8.98 -0.75
C TYR A 70 15.49 -7.60 -0.25
N VAL A 71 14.20 -7.43 0.10
CA VAL A 71 13.67 -6.15 0.61
C VAL A 71 14.33 -5.77 1.93
N ARG A 72 14.46 -6.72 2.86
CA ARG A 72 15.15 -6.50 4.16
C ARG A 72 16.64 -6.17 4.03
N ASN A 73 17.26 -6.51 2.91
CA ASN A 73 18.65 -6.17 2.60
C ASN A 73 18.77 -4.88 1.78
N ASN A 74 17.71 -4.07 1.71
CA ASN A 74 17.66 -2.76 1.03
C ASN A 74 18.07 -2.83 -0.45
N THR A 75 17.73 -3.94 -1.12
CA THR A 75 18.14 -4.17 -2.52
C THR A 75 17.29 -3.42 -3.54
N VAL A 76 16.14 -2.87 -3.14
CA VAL A 76 15.27 -2.07 -4.03
C VAL A 76 15.75 -0.61 -3.99
N LEU A 77 16.53 -0.25 -5.01
CA LEU A 77 17.27 1.01 -5.08
C LEU A 77 16.40 2.19 -5.53
N ASP A 78 15.36 1.90 -6.30
CA ASP A 78 14.37 2.85 -6.78
C ASP A 78 13.04 2.11 -6.91
N LEU A 79 11.96 2.74 -6.49
CA LEU A 79 10.61 2.26 -6.64
C LEU A 79 9.71 3.47 -6.84
N LYS A 80 9.10 3.59 -8.02
CA LYS A 80 8.18 4.67 -8.35
C LYS A 80 6.82 4.09 -8.63
N ILE A 81 5.82 4.60 -7.92
CA ILE A 81 4.43 4.23 -8.12
C ILE A 81 3.80 5.37 -8.91
N SER A 82 3.04 4.99 -9.92
CA SER A 82 2.22 5.87 -10.75
C SER A 82 0.92 5.15 -11.09
N LYS A 83 -0.03 5.82 -11.74
CA LYS A 83 -1.35 5.27 -12.12
C LYS A 83 -1.25 3.86 -12.71
N GLY A 84 -1.69 2.86 -11.93
CA GLY A 84 -1.69 1.44 -12.31
C GLY A 84 -0.31 0.82 -12.57
N LYS A 85 0.79 1.52 -12.27
CA LYS A 85 2.15 1.11 -12.68
C LYS A 85 3.19 1.34 -11.60
N VAL A 86 4.08 0.36 -11.45
CA VAL A 86 5.25 0.45 -10.58
C VAL A 86 6.50 0.16 -11.39
N TYR A 87 7.43 1.10 -11.37
CA TYR A 87 8.78 0.94 -11.91
C TYR A 87 9.76 0.75 -10.77
N ALA A 88 10.67 -0.21 -10.88
CA ALA A 88 11.69 -0.42 -9.86
C ALA A 88 13.06 -0.83 -10.41
N LYS A 89 14.09 -0.50 -9.63
CA LYS A 89 15.46 -1.00 -9.78
C LYS A 89 15.85 -1.87 -8.62
N VAL A 90 16.19 -3.13 -8.90
CA VAL A 90 16.55 -4.11 -7.86
C VAL A 90 17.99 -4.59 -8.04
N GLN A 91 18.82 -4.37 -7.01
CA GLN A 91 20.18 -4.89 -6.96
C GLN A 91 20.16 -6.41 -6.73
N GLY A 92 20.57 -7.16 -7.75
CA GLY A 92 20.73 -8.62 -7.66
C GLY A 92 22.19 -9.08 -7.60
N SER A 93 22.44 -10.28 -8.10
CA SER A 93 23.78 -10.87 -8.15
C SER A 93 24.71 -10.21 -9.18
N ARG A 94 24.17 -9.62 -10.25
CA ARG A 94 24.96 -8.90 -11.27
C ARG A 94 25.39 -7.51 -10.79
N SER A 95 26.31 -6.88 -11.51
CA SER A 95 26.80 -5.52 -11.23
C SER A 95 25.76 -4.44 -11.58
N ARG A 96 25.01 -4.65 -12.68
CA ARG A 96 23.89 -3.78 -13.07
C ARG A 96 22.60 -4.22 -12.37
N PRO A 97 21.85 -3.29 -11.72
CA PRO A 97 20.52 -3.58 -11.18
C PRO A 97 19.54 -4.02 -12.26
N TYR A 98 18.63 -4.92 -11.90
CA TYR A 98 17.54 -5.37 -12.78
C TYR A 98 16.42 -4.32 -12.81
N SER A 99 15.81 -4.14 -13.98
CA SER A 99 14.53 -3.44 -14.08
C SER A 99 13.40 -4.41 -13.72
N VAL A 100 12.43 -3.91 -12.98
CA VAL A 100 11.18 -4.60 -12.70
C VAL A 100 10.05 -3.64 -12.96
N ASP A 101 9.09 -4.08 -13.76
CA ASP A 101 7.88 -3.36 -14.07
C ASP A 101 6.71 -4.16 -13.51
N VAL A 102 5.79 -3.51 -12.80
CA VAL A 102 4.53 -4.10 -12.34
C VAL A 102 3.40 -3.22 -12.87
N SER A 103 2.39 -3.82 -13.46
CA SER A 103 1.13 -3.16 -13.82
C SER A 103 0.00 -3.80 -13.03
N ILE A 104 -0.90 -2.97 -12.52
CA ILE A 104 -2.07 -3.39 -11.76
C ILE A 104 -3.30 -2.87 -12.49
N ASP A 105 -4.26 -3.77 -12.73
CA ASP A 105 -5.49 -3.38 -13.41
C ASP A 105 -6.26 -2.32 -12.62
N PRO A 106 -7.00 -1.42 -13.29
CA PRO A 106 -7.88 -0.47 -12.62
C PRO A 106 -8.94 -1.16 -11.75
N LEU A 107 -9.47 -0.45 -10.75
CA LEU A 107 -10.67 -0.92 -10.05
C LEU A 107 -11.93 -0.63 -10.87
N GLU A 108 -12.80 -1.64 -10.99
CA GLU A 108 -14.12 -1.47 -11.62
C GLU A 108 -14.91 -0.35 -10.92
N THR A 109 -15.53 0.53 -11.71
CA THR A 109 -16.24 1.72 -11.21
C THR A 109 -17.37 1.38 -10.24
N THR A 110 -18.04 0.24 -10.42
CA THR A 110 -19.09 -0.25 -9.52
C THR A 110 -18.55 -0.65 -8.14
N LYS A 111 -17.35 -1.24 -8.08
CA LYS A 111 -16.66 -1.53 -6.83
C LYS A 111 -16.19 -0.25 -6.16
N TRP A 112 -15.73 0.71 -6.95
CA TRP A 112 -15.31 2.01 -6.43
C TRP A 112 -16.46 2.79 -5.78
N GLY A 113 -17.64 2.82 -6.41
CA GLY A 113 -18.84 3.42 -5.83
C GLY A 113 -19.21 2.82 -4.47
N LYS A 114 -19.13 1.49 -4.34
CA LYS A 114 -19.36 0.78 -3.07
C LYS A 114 -18.33 1.15 -1.99
N ILE A 115 -17.06 1.33 -2.37
CA ILE A 115 -16.02 1.77 -1.43
C ILE A 115 -16.35 3.17 -0.90
N ILE A 116 -16.73 4.11 -1.77
CA ILE A 116 -17.13 5.47 -1.36
C ILE A 116 -18.32 5.42 -0.39
N GLU A 117 -19.37 4.66 -0.73
CA GLU A 117 -20.55 4.50 0.12
C GLU A 117 -20.19 3.94 1.50
N LEU A 118 -19.36 2.90 1.55
CA LEU A 118 -18.94 2.27 2.80
C LEU A 118 -18.04 3.19 3.63
N CYS A 119 -17.14 3.96 3.01
CA CYS A 119 -16.36 5.00 3.68
C CYS A 119 -17.28 6.05 4.32
N ASN A 120 -18.30 6.51 3.59
CA ASN A 120 -19.24 7.51 4.10
C ASN A 120 -20.03 7.02 5.33
N ASN A 121 -20.38 5.73 5.35
CA ASN A 121 -21.16 5.12 6.42
C ASN A 121 -20.32 4.69 7.64
N LYS A 122 -19.07 4.26 7.45
CA LYS A 122 -18.24 3.65 8.51
C LYS A 122 -17.21 4.59 9.12
N ILE A 123 -16.77 5.62 8.40
CA ILE A 123 -15.75 6.54 8.91
C ILE A 123 -16.45 7.58 9.79
N GLU A 124 -16.22 7.53 11.10
CA GLU A 124 -16.76 8.52 12.03
C GLU A 124 -16.07 9.89 11.87
N SER A 125 -14.76 9.90 11.64
CA SER A 125 -13.95 11.11 11.44
C SER A 125 -13.06 11.02 10.20
N LEU A 126 -13.06 12.09 9.40
CA LEU A 126 -12.21 12.25 8.23
C LEU A 126 -10.76 12.63 8.55
N GLU A 127 -10.46 12.93 9.82
CA GLU A 127 -9.16 13.41 10.28
C GLU A 127 -8.01 12.48 9.87
N GLN A 128 -8.16 11.17 10.10
CA GLN A 128 -7.14 10.19 9.72
C GLN A 128 -6.88 10.20 8.21
N LEU A 129 -7.94 10.24 7.38
CA LEU A 129 -7.78 10.32 5.93
C LEU A 129 -7.07 11.61 5.49
N LEU A 130 -7.36 12.74 6.15
CA LEU A 130 -6.68 14.02 5.89
C LEU A 130 -5.20 13.98 6.24
N HIS A 131 -4.82 13.22 7.27
CA HIS A 131 -3.42 12.97 7.63
C HIS A 131 -2.75 11.88 6.78
N GLY A 132 -3.46 11.32 5.80
CA GLY A 132 -2.93 10.23 4.98
C GLY A 132 -2.77 8.95 5.78
N GLU A 133 -3.71 8.66 6.68
CA GLU A 133 -3.84 7.40 7.40
C GLU A 133 -5.17 6.75 7.09
N PHE A 134 -5.24 5.43 7.08
CA PHE A 134 -6.51 4.72 6.91
C PHE A 134 -7.10 4.30 8.26
N PRO A 135 -8.36 4.70 8.55
CA PRO A 135 -9.08 4.22 9.72
C PRO A 135 -9.17 2.70 9.76
N VAL A 136 -9.12 2.11 10.96
CA VAL A 136 -9.16 0.65 11.15
C VAL A 136 -10.48 0.04 10.64
N GLU A 137 -11.54 0.84 10.62
CA GLU A 137 -12.87 0.50 10.10
C GLU A 137 -12.83 0.14 8.61
N LEU A 138 -11.82 0.65 7.88
CA LEU A 138 -11.58 0.31 6.47
C LEU A 138 -10.85 -1.02 6.29
N GLU A 139 -10.31 -1.62 7.34
CA GLU A 139 -9.57 -2.88 7.23
C GLU A 139 -10.42 -4.01 6.65
N ALA A 140 -11.66 -4.12 7.10
CA ALA A 140 -12.62 -5.10 6.57
C ALA A 140 -12.90 -4.87 5.08
N LEU A 141 -12.98 -3.60 4.64
CA LEU A 141 -13.23 -3.24 3.25
C LEU A 141 -12.05 -3.64 2.35
N PHE A 142 -10.84 -3.38 2.80
CA PHE A 142 -9.62 -3.68 2.04
C PHE A 142 -9.41 -5.18 1.89
N LYS A 143 -9.77 -5.97 2.91
CA LYS A 143 -9.61 -7.43 2.91
C LYS A 143 -10.76 -8.19 2.24
N GLU A 144 -11.86 -7.53 1.89
CA GLU A 144 -13.02 -8.19 1.30
C GLU A 144 -12.67 -8.77 -0.09
N LYS A 145 -12.83 -10.08 -0.29
CA LYS A 145 -12.32 -10.75 -1.49
C LYS A 145 -13.10 -10.42 -2.76
N GLN A 146 -14.37 -10.02 -2.62
CA GLN A 146 -15.26 -9.81 -3.76
C GLN A 146 -15.27 -8.36 -4.26
N TYR A 147 -15.09 -7.39 -3.35
CA TYR A 147 -15.19 -5.96 -3.64
C TYR A 147 -14.04 -5.13 -3.05
N GLY A 148 -13.02 -5.77 -2.50
CA GLY A 148 -11.87 -5.10 -1.91
C GLY A 148 -11.02 -4.38 -2.95
N ILE A 149 -10.24 -3.44 -2.47
CA ILE A 149 -9.33 -2.62 -3.28
C ILE A 149 -8.03 -3.37 -3.65
N PHE A 150 -7.73 -4.47 -2.95
CA PHE A 150 -6.54 -5.26 -3.26
C PHE A 150 -6.71 -6.03 -4.58
N PRO A 151 -5.72 -5.97 -5.48
CA PRO A 151 -5.78 -6.64 -6.77
C PRO A 151 -5.69 -8.15 -6.58
N ALA A 152 -6.51 -8.92 -7.29
CA ALA A 152 -6.38 -10.36 -7.41
C ALA A 152 -5.13 -10.75 -8.21
N PRO A 153 -4.65 -12.01 -8.15
CA PRO A 153 -3.44 -12.43 -8.87
C PRO A 153 -3.48 -12.16 -10.38
N ARG A 154 -4.67 -12.28 -10.98
CA ARG A 154 -4.92 -12.05 -12.41
C ARG A 154 -4.84 -10.58 -12.81
N GLU A 155 -4.98 -9.67 -11.85
CA GLU A 155 -4.92 -8.22 -12.04
C GLU A 155 -3.52 -7.67 -11.78
N ILE A 156 -2.53 -8.53 -11.49
CA ILE A 156 -1.15 -8.16 -11.23
C ILE A 156 -0.29 -8.72 -12.37
N HIS A 157 0.22 -7.82 -13.19
CA HIS A 157 1.11 -8.13 -14.29
C HIS A 157 2.52 -7.64 -13.94
N PHE A 158 3.54 -8.38 -14.33
CA PHE A 158 4.90 -7.95 -14.08
C PHE A 158 5.87 -8.44 -15.16
N ASP A 159 6.95 -7.69 -15.33
CA ASP A 159 8.10 -8.06 -16.13
C ASP A 159 9.38 -7.81 -15.32
N CYS A 160 10.41 -8.63 -15.58
CA CYS A 160 11.71 -8.41 -14.98
C CYS A 160 12.83 -8.71 -15.97
N SER A 161 13.78 -7.79 -16.08
CA SER A 161 14.95 -7.92 -16.95
C SER A 161 15.96 -8.99 -16.49
N CYS A 162 15.62 -9.88 -15.57
CA CYS A 162 16.50 -10.93 -15.07
C CYS A 162 16.33 -12.21 -15.90
N PRO A 163 17.37 -13.04 -16.05
CA PRO A 163 17.29 -14.26 -16.86
C PRO A 163 16.54 -15.41 -16.16
N ASP A 164 15.76 -15.11 -15.12
CA ASP A 164 14.93 -16.10 -14.43
C ASP A 164 13.62 -16.26 -15.21
N TRP A 165 13.35 -17.49 -15.61
CA TRP A 165 12.21 -17.92 -16.42
C TRP A 165 11.04 -18.39 -15.55
N ALA A 166 11.19 -18.32 -14.22
CA ALA A 166 10.08 -18.51 -13.31
C ALA A 166 9.01 -17.44 -13.54
N TYR A 167 7.75 -17.84 -13.46
CA TYR A 167 6.60 -16.93 -13.53
C TYR A 167 6.82 -15.70 -12.64
N MET A 168 7.15 -15.89 -11.36
CA MET A 168 7.57 -14.81 -10.46
C MET A 168 8.99 -15.02 -9.94
N CYS A 169 9.91 -14.13 -10.34
CA CYS A 169 11.27 -14.12 -9.84
C CYS A 169 11.36 -13.44 -8.46
N LYS A 170 12.49 -13.64 -7.75
CA LYS A 170 12.73 -13.00 -6.44
C LYS A 170 12.78 -11.46 -6.49
N HIS A 171 13.09 -10.86 -7.64
CA HIS A 171 13.13 -9.41 -7.79
C HIS A 171 11.70 -8.85 -7.89
N VAL A 172 10.83 -9.48 -8.67
CA VAL A 172 9.39 -9.16 -8.70
C VAL A 172 8.80 -9.29 -7.30
N ALA A 173 9.04 -10.42 -6.63
CA ALA A 173 8.57 -10.61 -5.25
C ALA A 173 9.09 -9.50 -4.32
N ALA A 174 10.37 -9.09 -4.46
CA ALA A 174 10.90 -7.97 -3.68
C ALA A 174 10.16 -6.66 -3.96
N VAL A 175 9.86 -6.35 -5.22
CA VAL A 175 9.09 -5.14 -5.58
C VAL A 175 7.68 -5.19 -5.00
N LEU A 176 6.97 -6.32 -5.11
CA LEU A 176 5.63 -6.46 -4.56
C LEU A 176 5.58 -6.23 -3.04
N TYR A 177 6.58 -6.73 -2.29
CA TYR A 177 6.69 -6.45 -0.86
C TYR A 177 7.13 -5.00 -0.56
N SER A 178 7.96 -4.42 -1.42
CA SER A 178 8.38 -3.03 -1.31
C SER A 178 7.24 -2.04 -1.59
N ILE A 179 6.23 -2.42 -2.38
CA ILE A 179 4.98 -1.66 -2.50
C ILE A 179 4.31 -1.57 -1.11
N GLY A 180 4.16 -2.67 -0.38
CA GLY A 180 3.63 -2.67 0.99
C GLY A 180 4.37 -1.71 1.93
N ALA A 181 5.70 -1.73 1.88
CA ALA A 181 6.55 -0.81 2.65
C ALA A 181 6.43 0.66 2.21
N ARG A 182 6.11 0.91 0.93
CA ARG A 182 5.86 2.27 0.43
C ARG A 182 4.49 2.79 0.88
N LEU A 183 3.49 1.91 0.93
CA LEU A 183 2.15 2.23 1.38
C LEU A 183 2.11 2.61 2.86
N ASP A 184 2.99 2.06 3.69
CA ASP A 184 3.20 2.54 5.07
C ASP A 184 3.50 4.04 5.15
N LYS A 185 4.23 4.57 4.16
CA LYS A 185 4.63 5.99 4.12
C LYS A 185 3.58 6.88 3.47
N ASN A 186 2.83 6.34 2.52
CA ASN A 186 1.78 7.06 1.81
C ASN A 186 0.70 6.07 1.35
N PRO A 187 -0.39 5.89 2.11
CA PRO A 187 -1.46 4.98 1.75
C PRO A 187 -2.30 5.47 0.57
N MET A 188 -2.24 6.76 0.20
CA MET A 188 -2.96 7.27 -0.98
C MET A 188 -2.47 6.61 -2.29
N LEU A 189 -1.25 6.07 -2.28
CA LEU A 189 -0.72 5.30 -3.40
C LEU A 189 -1.53 4.02 -3.68
N PHE A 190 -2.39 3.53 -2.77
CA PHE A 190 -3.34 2.47 -3.08
C PHE A 190 -4.30 2.84 -4.20
N PHE A 191 -4.82 4.07 -4.15
CA PHE A 191 -5.74 4.56 -5.17
C PHE A 191 -5.01 4.71 -6.49
N GLU A 192 -3.80 5.30 -6.47
CA GLU A 192 -2.98 5.43 -7.65
C GLU A 192 -2.62 4.07 -8.28
N LEU A 193 -2.29 3.05 -7.47
CA LEU A 193 -2.07 1.68 -7.94
C LEU A 193 -3.30 1.04 -8.60
N ARG A 194 -4.50 1.47 -8.23
CA ARG A 194 -5.78 0.99 -8.80
C ARG A 194 -6.36 1.96 -9.84
N ASP A 195 -5.55 2.91 -10.30
CA ASP A 195 -5.95 3.97 -11.24
C ASP A 195 -7.19 4.76 -10.77
N LEU A 196 -7.22 5.05 -9.48
CA LEU A 196 -8.25 5.82 -8.81
C LEU A 196 -7.69 7.15 -8.34
N ASP A 197 -8.54 8.18 -8.35
CA ASP A 197 -8.23 9.45 -7.73
C ASP A 197 -8.59 9.41 -6.23
N GLY A 198 -7.59 9.23 -5.38
CA GLY A 198 -7.79 9.25 -3.93
C GLY A 198 -8.31 10.60 -3.41
N GLN A 199 -8.04 11.71 -4.11
CA GLN A 199 -8.60 13.02 -3.74
C GLN A 199 -10.10 13.07 -4.01
N GLU A 200 -10.58 12.35 -5.03
CA GLU A 200 -12.01 12.20 -5.29
C GLU A 200 -12.72 11.50 -4.12
N LEU A 201 -12.10 10.48 -3.51
CA LEU A 201 -12.64 9.81 -2.33
C LEU A 201 -12.81 10.80 -1.17
N VAL A 202 -11.74 11.51 -0.82
CA VAL A 202 -11.75 12.48 0.29
C VAL A 202 -12.81 13.54 0.04
N LYS A 203 -12.86 14.11 -1.17
CA LYS A 203 -13.86 15.11 -1.55
C LYS A 203 -15.29 14.58 -1.41
N LYS A 204 -15.60 13.42 -1.99
CA LYS A 204 -16.94 12.83 -1.95
C LYS A 204 -17.37 12.45 -0.53
N THR A 205 -16.45 11.99 0.30
CA THR A 205 -16.74 11.70 1.70
C THR A 205 -16.96 12.98 2.51
N MET A 206 -16.20 14.05 2.25
CA MET A 206 -16.45 15.36 2.87
C MET A 206 -17.83 15.92 2.51
N GLU A 207 -18.17 15.93 1.22
CA GLU A 207 -19.48 16.39 0.73
C GLU A 207 -20.63 15.62 1.41
N ALA A 208 -20.54 14.29 1.43
CA ALA A 208 -21.55 13.45 2.07
C ALA A 208 -21.69 13.69 3.59
N LYS A 209 -20.57 13.94 4.30
CA LYS A 209 -20.62 14.24 5.75
C LYS A 209 -21.24 15.61 6.01
N ILE A 210 -20.94 16.62 5.20
CA ILE A 210 -21.55 17.94 5.30
C ILE A 210 -23.06 17.84 5.09
N ASP A 211 -23.50 17.10 4.07
CA ASP A 211 -24.92 16.89 3.80
C ASP A 211 -25.64 16.24 5.00
N ILE A 212 -25.02 15.21 5.61
CA ILE A 212 -25.56 14.56 6.82
C ILE A 212 -25.66 15.55 7.98
N MET A 213 -24.62 16.37 8.20
CA MET A 213 -24.65 17.39 9.26
C MET A 213 -25.76 18.40 9.01
N LEU A 214 -25.90 18.92 7.79
CA LEU A 214 -26.93 19.88 7.41
C LEU A 214 -28.34 19.31 7.56
N VAL A 215 -28.57 18.04 7.21
CA VAL A 215 -29.87 17.35 7.40
C VAL A 215 -30.22 17.16 8.88
N ASN A 216 -29.20 17.08 9.75
CA ASN A 216 -29.38 16.94 11.19
C ASN A 216 -29.41 18.29 11.94
N VAL A 217 -29.10 19.41 11.28
CA VAL A 217 -29.28 20.75 11.85
C VAL A 217 -30.77 20.95 12.14
N GLY A 218 -31.11 21.02 13.44
CA GLY A 218 -32.48 21.19 13.93
C GLY A 218 -33.18 19.91 14.41
N LYS A 219 -32.57 18.73 14.28
CA LYS A 219 -33.08 17.51 14.92
C LYS A 219 -32.53 17.41 16.35
N LYS A 220 -33.40 17.57 17.36
CA LYS A 220 -33.02 17.40 18.77
C LYS A 220 -32.43 16.01 19.00
N SER A 221 -31.27 15.95 19.65
CA SER A 221 -30.67 14.69 20.08
C SER A 221 -31.37 14.20 21.35
N GLU A 222 -31.54 12.88 21.55
CA GLU A 222 -32.12 12.32 22.79
C GLU A 222 -31.35 12.72 24.07
N ARG A 223 -30.12 13.22 23.93
CA ARG A 223 -29.28 13.73 25.04
C ARG A 223 -29.41 15.24 25.27
N GLU A 224 -30.28 15.92 24.54
CA GLU A 224 -30.52 17.34 24.68
C GLU A 224 -31.62 17.56 25.74
N VAL A 225 -31.21 18.03 26.92
CA VAL A 225 -32.14 18.39 28.00
C VAL A 225 -32.96 19.58 27.51
N ALA A 226 -34.30 19.48 27.56
CA ALA A 226 -35.16 20.59 27.19
C ALA A 226 -34.84 21.81 28.07
N GLU A 227 -34.93 23.03 27.52
CA GLU A 227 -34.70 24.27 28.30
C GLU A 227 -35.56 24.31 29.58
N ASP A 228 -36.78 23.78 29.50
CA ASP A 228 -37.72 23.67 30.63
C ASP A 228 -37.26 22.68 31.72
N ASP A 229 -36.46 21.66 31.36
CA ASP A 229 -35.88 20.68 32.29
C ASP A 229 -34.59 21.19 32.97
N ILE A 230 -33.90 22.17 32.37
CA ILE A 230 -32.71 22.80 32.96
C ILE A 230 -33.08 23.63 34.19
N VAL A 231 -34.22 24.35 34.13
CA VAL A 231 -34.72 25.16 35.26
C VAL A 231 -35.07 24.25 36.45
N GLY A 232 -35.67 23.08 36.20
CA GLY A 232 -35.98 22.09 37.22
C GLY A 232 -34.74 21.41 37.83
N LEU A 233 -33.65 21.24 37.07
CA LEU A 233 -32.41 20.61 37.55
C LEU A 233 -31.55 21.54 38.43
N PHE A 234 -31.59 22.86 38.18
CA PHE A 234 -30.76 23.84 38.89
C PHE A 234 -31.51 24.69 39.93
N GLY A 235 -32.84 24.52 40.05
CA GLY A 235 -33.62 25.14 41.13
C GLY A 235 -33.59 26.68 41.14
N LEU A 236 -33.58 27.30 39.96
CA LEU A 236 -33.75 28.75 39.79
C LEU A 236 -35.20 29.12 39.52
#